data_AF-A0AAD8E6Q4-F1
#
_entry.id   AF-A0AAD8E6Q4-F1
#
_cell.length_a   1.000
_cell.length_b   1.000
_cell.length_c   1.000
_cell.angle_alpha   90.00
_cell.angle_beta   90.00
_cell.angle_gamma   90.00
#
_symmetry.space_group_name_H-M   'P 1'
#
loop_
_entity.id
_entity.type
_entity.pdbx_description
1 polymer ?
#
loop_
_entity_poly.entity_id
_entity_poly.type
_entity_poly.pdbx_seq_one_letter_code
_entity_poly.pdbx_strand_id
1 'polypeptide(L)' 'VLQFVESKHHKMQLVVGGYYFYKTNAYKGKDMWRCCMYDKNKCLARCHTLDGHIIYFANYHNHKPPIKQF' A
#
# COMPACT_ATOMS: atom_id res chain seq x y z
N VAL A 1 -0.23 0.30 14.92
CA VAL A 1 1.12 0.50 14.36
C VAL A 1 1.09 0.13 12.89
N LEU A 2 1.61 0.97 12.00
CA LEU A 2 1.72 0.64 10.58
C LEU A 2 2.83 -0.39 10.37
N GLN A 3 2.59 -1.35 9.49
CA GLN A 3 3.59 -2.34 9.10
C GLN A 3 4.17 -1.99 7.74
N PHE A 4 5.49 -2.02 7.65
CA PHE A 4 6.21 -1.78 6.41
C PHE A 4 7.10 -2.97 6.08
N VAL A 5 7.21 -3.28 4.80
CA VAL A 5 8.14 -4.28 4.29
C VAL A 5 8.93 -3.72 3.13
N GLU A 6 10.16 -4.17 2.97
CA GLU A 6 10.97 -3.87 1.80
C GLU A 6 10.69 -4.91 0.70
N SER A 7 10.48 -4.44 -0.52
CA SER A 7 10.39 -5.33 -1.69
C SER A 7 11.77 -5.80 -2.14
N LYS A 8 11.82 -6.86 -2.97
CA LYS A 8 13.04 -7.34 -3.63
C LYS A 8 13.83 -6.29 -4.44
N HIS A 9 13.23 -5.14 -4.70
CA HIS A 9 13.85 -4.02 -5.43
C HIS A 9 14.06 -2.79 -4.53
N HIS A 10 14.16 -2.99 -3.22
CA HIS A 10 14.42 -1.94 -2.23
C HIS A 10 13.36 -0.83 -2.19
N LYS A 11 12.14 -1.13 -2.66
CA LYS A 11 10.99 -0.22 -2.52
C LYS A 11 10.20 -0.56 -1.27
N MET A 12 10.00 0.42 -0.41
CA MET A 12 9.17 0.30 0.79
C MET A 12 7.70 0.10 0.42
N GLN A 13 7.01 -0.76 1.16
CA GLN A 13 5.60 -1.04 0.99
C GLN A 13 4.88 -1.01 2.33
N LEU A 14 3.72 -0.37 2.35
CA LEU A 14 2.79 -0.43 3.46
C LEU A 14 2.00 -1.75 3.40
N VAL A 15 1.84 -2.42 4.53
CA VAL A 15 1.04 -3.65 4.68
C VAL A 15 -0.22 -3.34 5.49
N VAL A 16 -1.39 -3.60 4.88
CA VAL A 16 -2.69 -3.47 5.55
C VAL A 16 -3.57 -4.64 5.15
N GLY A 17 -4.02 -5.43 6.13
CA GLY A 17 -4.94 -6.56 5.89
C GLY A 17 -4.40 -7.63 4.93
N GLY A 18 -3.07 -7.87 4.92
CA GLY A 18 -2.41 -8.81 4.00
C GLY A 18 -2.20 -8.27 2.57
N TYR A 19 -2.67 -7.06 2.28
CA TYR A 19 -2.41 -6.37 1.01
C TYR A 19 -1.22 -5.42 1.14
N TYR A 20 -0.56 -5.20 0.00
CA TYR A 20 0.63 -4.36 -0.06
C TYR A 20 0.38 -3.14 -0.94
N PHE A 21 0.92 -2.00 -0.50
CA PHE A 21 0.75 -0.74 -1.19
C PHE A 21 2.12 -0.09 -1.43
N TYR A 22 2.33 0.45 -2.64
CA TYR A 22 3.47 1.31 -2.94
C TYR A 22 3.12 2.76 -2.67
N LYS A 23 4.09 3.48 -2.11
CA LYS A 23 4.00 4.93 -1.96
C LYS A 23 3.98 5.58 -3.34
N THR A 24 2.98 6.40 -3.61
CA THR A 24 2.85 7.14 -4.88
C THR A 24 3.22 8.60 -4.73
N ASN A 25 2.93 9.22 -3.58
CA ASN A 25 3.27 10.61 -3.31
C ASN A 25 3.40 10.85 -1.80
N ALA A 26 4.09 11.93 -1.43
CA ALA A 26 4.20 12.43 -0.07
C ALA A 26 4.03 13.95 -0.09
N TYR A 27 3.15 14.50 0.73
CA TYR A 27 2.93 15.93 0.84
C TYR A 27 2.46 16.33 2.23
N LYS A 28 3.15 17.29 2.87
CA LYS A 28 2.81 17.82 4.21
C LYS A 28 2.52 16.72 5.24
N GLY A 29 3.41 15.72 5.36
CA GLY A 29 3.24 14.58 6.28
C GLY A 29 2.21 13.53 5.84
N LYS A 30 1.42 13.82 4.79
CA LYS A 30 0.48 12.88 4.20
C LYS A 30 1.16 12.04 3.13
N ASP A 31 1.17 10.74 3.34
CA ASP A 31 1.62 9.76 2.37
C ASP A 31 0.44 9.14 1.65
N MET A 32 0.54 9.06 0.33
CA MET A 32 -0.45 8.41 -0.53
C MET A 32 0.09 7.08 -1.01
N TRP A 33 -0.71 6.04 -0.90
CA TRP A 33 -0.33 4.67 -1.20
C TRP A 33 -1.34 4.04 -2.17
N ARG A 34 -0.83 3.33 -3.20
CA ARG A 34 -1.64 2.55 -4.14
C ARG A 34 -1.35 1.07 -4.02
N CYS A 35 -2.35 0.23 -4.25
CA CYS A 35 -2.14 -1.22 -4.27
C CYS A 35 -1.00 -1.63 -5.22
N CYS A 36 -0.15 -2.56 -4.79
CA CYS A 36 0.96 -3.05 -5.60
C CYS A 36 0.52 -3.77 -6.88
N MET A 37 -0.72 -4.27 -6.90
CA MET A 37 -1.32 -4.95 -8.06
C MET A 37 -2.04 -3.97 -9.00
N TYR A 38 -1.90 -2.65 -8.82
CA TYR A 38 -2.51 -1.65 -9.71
C TYR A 38 -2.11 -1.89 -11.17
N ASP A 39 -0.83 -2.12 -11.46
CA ASP A 39 -0.38 -2.25 -12.85
C ASP A 39 -0.89 -3.56 -13.51
N LYS A 40 -0.91 -4.66 -12.74
CA LYS A 40 -1.30 -6.01 -13.21
C LYS A 40 -2.81 -6.26 -13.22
N ASN A 41 -3.54 -5.82 -12.19
CA ASN A 41 -4.96 -6.11 -11.99
C ASN A 41 -5.86 -4.87 -12.13
N LYS A 42 -5.29 -3.68 -12.38
CA LYS A 42 -6.02 -2.40 -12.33
C LYS A 42 -6.72 -2.18 -10.98
N CYS A 43 -6.14 -2.72 -9.90
CA CYS A 43 -6.70 -2.60 -8.56
C CYS A 43 -6.72 -1.15 -8.10
N LEU A 44 -7.92 -0.63 -7.81
CA LEU A 44 -8.12 0.76 -7.43
C LEU A 44 -7.97 1.01 -5.92
N ALA A 45 -7.62 -0.01 -5.13
CA ALA A 45 -7.42 0.18 -3.70
C ALA A 45 -6.34 1.24 -3.41
N ARG A 46 -6.64 2.10 -2.43
CA ARG A 46 -5.82 3.24 -2.00
C ARG A 46 -5.79 3.33 -0.49
N CYS A 47 -4.66 3.75 0.06
CA CYS A 47 -4.51 4.06 1.47
C CYS A 47 -3.79 5.40 1.58
N HIS A 48 -4.21 6.29 2.47
CA HIS A 48 -3.45 7.48 2.83
C HIS A 48 -3.13 7.45 4.31
N THR A 49 -1.89 7.82 4.65
CA THR A 49 -1.46 7.93 6.03
C THR A 49 -1.01 9.36 6.32
N LEU A 50 -1.20 9.84 7.54
CA LEU A 50 -0.70 11.11 8.04
C LEU A 50 -0.10 10.84 9.42
N ASP A 51 1.16 11.25 9.61
CA ASP A 51 1.89 11.09 10.88
C ASP A 51 1.85 9.67 11.45
N GLY A 52 1.89 8.66 10.57
CA GLY A 52 1.87 7.25 10.97
C GLY A 52 0.47 6.67 11.25
N HIS A 53 -0.60 7.39 10.94
CA HIS A 53 -1.99 6.93 11.09
C HIS A 53 -2.70 6.85 9.74
N ILE A 54 -3.53 5.82 9.53
CA ILE A 54 -4.38 5.74 8.34
C ILE A 54 -5.49 6.78 8.46
N ILE A 55 -5.58 7.70 7.50
CA ILE A 55 -6.61 8.74 7.44
C ILE A 55 -7.61 8.52 6.30
N TYR A 56 -7.30 7.64 5.37
CA TYR A 56 -8.18 7.25 4.28
C TYR A 56 -7.85 5.84 3.81
N PHE A 57 -8.86 5.01 3.61
CA PHE A 57 -8.66 3.64 3.14
C PHE A 57 -9.79 3.17 2.23
N ALA A 58 -9.51 3.10 0.93
CA ALA A 58 -10.36 2.45 -0.05
C ALA A 58 -9.93 0.98 -0.19
N ASN A 59 -10.48 0.10 0.66
CA ASN A 59 -10.09 -1.31 0.77
C ASN A 59 -10.82 -2.25 -0.21
N TYR A 60 -11.17 -1.77 -1.40
CA TYR A 60 -11.87 -2.56 -2.40
C TYR A 60 -10.86 -3.16 -3.38
N HIS A 61 -10.48 -4.40 -3.13
CA HIS A 61 -9.56 -5.17 -3.97
C HIS A 61 -10.33 -6.05 -4.95
N ASN A 62 -9.90 -6.04 -6.22
CA ASN A 62 -10.40 -6.93 -7.26
C ASN A 62 -9.51 -8.18 -7.46
N HIS A 63 -8.72 -8.50 -6.44
CA HIS A 63 -7.79 -9.62 -6.45
C HIS A 63 -7.59 -10.13 -5.02
N LYS A 64 -7.15 -11.38 -4.91
CA LYS A 64 -6.73 -11.97 -3.63
C LYS A 64 -5.41 -11.33 -3.15
N PRO A 65 -5.13 -11.33 -1.84
CA PRO A 65 -3.83 -10.91 -1.33
C PRO A 65 -2.69 -11.64 -2.05
N PRO A 66 -1.66 -10.95 -2.55
CA PRO A 66 -0.55 -11.62 -3.20
C PRO A 66 0.29 -12.36 -2.16
N ILE A 67 0.65 -13.61 -2.47
CA ILE A 67 1.61 -14.36 -1.66
C ILE A 67 2.99 -13.81 -1.98
N LYS A 68 3.59 -13.10 -1.02
CA LYS A 68 5.01 -12.74 -1.13
C LYS A 68 5.84 -13.82 -0.47
N GLN A 69 6.64 -14.50 -1.28
CA GLN A 69 7.78 -15.25 -0.77
C GLN A 69 8.86 -14.19 -0.50
N PHE A 70 9.17 -13.98 0.78
CA PHE A 70 10.25 -13.11 1.22
C PHE A 70 11.59 -13.82 1.07
#